data_AF-A0A7Y3UFA1-F1
#
_entry.id   AF-A0A7Y3UFA1-F1
#
_cell.length_a   1.000
_cell.length_b   1.000
_cell.length_c   1.000
_cell.angle_alpha   90.00
_cell.angle_beta   90.00
_cell.angle_gamma   90.00
#
_symmetry.space_group_name_H-M   'P 1'
#
loop_
_entity.id
_entity.type
_entity.pdbx_description
1 polymer ?
#
loop_
_entity_poly.entity_id
_entity_poly.type
_entity_poly.pdbx_seq_one_letter_code
_entity_poly.pdbx_strand_id
1 'polypeptide(L)'
;MSHDLFSPRSVWFGPQPVPGARRAFTMVEAIIVIVLVGILASVSAVRFTDSLDRRVEVSLRHLEAVLGSLAHRQTVSQSQLALVVDGDPRTDERVCIRLEVLNQWSEEDEPVWEPDVMSRPAWFDQEIKLTHVYVDSYEVEGPFRMAIPHGEPRPTISIEIAYGERGQIVELVPHDLKPHRLILSSDAQPDSAWLLPVDLDDEGMAEEAWDW
;
A
#
# COMPACT_ATOMS: atom_id res chain seq x y z
N MET A 1 19.18 -44.82 -85.89
CA MET A 1 17.75 -45.05 -86.23
C MET A 1 16.94 -44.63 -85.01
N SER A 2 15.88 -43.86 -85.24
CA SER A 2 14.89 -43.35 -84.25
C SER A 2 15.39 -42.17 -83.38
N HIS A 3 15.07 -40.91 -83.70
CA HIS A 3 13.79 -40.19 -83.55
C HIS A 3 13.20 -40.29 -82.14
N ASP A 4 13.28 -39.18 -81.39
CA ASP A 4 12.28 -38.70 -80.42
C ASP A 4 12.59 -37.22 -80.12
N LEU A 5 11.92 -36.29 -80.81
CA LEU A 5 10.69 -35.61 -80.37
C LEU A 5 10.92 -34.64 -79.20
N PHE A 6 11.46 -33.47 -79.54
CA PHE A 6 11.41 -32.26 -78.72
C PHE A 6 9.95 -31.80 -78.60
N SER A 7 9.31 -32.09 -77.47
CA SER A 7 8.02 -31.53 -77.09
C SER A 7 8.21 -30.13 -76.49
N PRO A 8 7.62 -29.07 -77.06
CA PRO A 8 7.69 -27.74 -76.48
C PRO A 8 6.83 -27.70 -75.21
N ARG A 9 7.48 -27.56 -74.05
CA ARG A 9 6.81 -27.24 -72.78
C ARG A 9 6.04 -25.93 -72.95
N SER A 10 4.71 -26.01 -73.00
CA SER A 10 3.83 -24.86 -72.88
C SER A 10 4.00 -24.27 -71.49
N VAL A 11 4.65 -23.11 -71.41
CA VAL A 11 4.74 -22.31 -70.19
C VAL A 11 3.33 -21.79 -69.91
N TRP A 12 2.67 -22.43 -68.94
CA TRP A 12 1.39 -21.95 -68.41
C TRP A 12 1.64 -20.65 -67.66
N PHE A 13 1.28 -19.52 -68.29
CA PHE A 13 1.15 -18.23 -67.61
C PHE A 13 -0.10 -18.27 -66.73
N GLY A 14 0.06 -18.74 -65.49
CA GLY A 14 -0.95 -18.53 -64.45
C GLY A 14 -1.17 -17.02 -64.22
N PRO A 15 -2.36 -16.61 -63.76
CA PRO A 15 -2.65 -15.21 -63.49
C PRO A 15 -1.63 -14.65 -62.48
N GLN A 16 -0.92 -13.60 -62.90
CA GLN A 16 0.03 -12.88 -62.06
C GLN A 16 -0.73 -12.29 -60.85
N PRO A 17 -0.23 -12.45 -59.61
CA PRO A 17 -0.82 -11.77 -58.45
C PRO A 17 -0.72 -10.26 -58.68
N VAL A 18 -1.86 -9.59 -58.80
CA VAL A 18 -1.92 -8.15 -59.01
C VAL A 18 -1.29 -7.45 -57.80
N PRO A 19 -0.17 -6.74 -57.92
CA PRO A 19 0.41 -6.02 -56.81
C PRO A 19 -0.43 -4.76 -56.56
N GLY A 20 -0.97 -4.62 -55.34
CA GLY A 20 -1.39 -3.31 -54.84
C GLY A 20 -2.89 -3.03 -54.84
N ALA A 21 -3.64 -3.75 -54.01
CA ALA A 21 -4.75 -3.13 -53.29
C ALA A 21 -4.27 -2.79 -51.88
N ARG A 22 -3.37 -1.81 -51.75
CA ARG A 22 -3.18 -1.14 -50.47
C ARG A 22 -4.49 -0.42 -50.18
N ARG A 23 -5.41 -1.09 -49.47
CA ARG A 23 -6.62 -0.46 -48.94
C ARG A 23 -6.15 0.62 -47.98
N ALA A 24 -6.10 1.85 -48.47
CA ALA A 24 -5.92 3.00 -47.62
C ALA A 24 -7.10 3.01 -46.65
N PHE A 25 -6.78 3.06 -45.35
CA PHE A 25 -7.77 3.18 -44.30
C PHE A 25 -8.64 4.40 -44.61
N THR A 26 -9.96 4.23 -44.62
CA THR A 26 -10.83 5.39 -44.87
C THR A 26 -10.80 6.29 -43.63
N MET A 27 -10.94 7.61 -43.83
CA MET A 27 -10.96 8.58 -42.72
C MET A 27 -12.02 8.22 -41.68
N VAL A 28 -13.17 7.69 -42.14
CA VAL A 28 -14.27 7.22 -41.28
C VAL A 28 -13.84 6.04 -40.40
N GLU A 29 -13.14 5.06 -40.98
CA GLU A 29 -12.64 3.90 -40.23
C GLU A 29 -11.63 4.30 -39.16
N ALA A 30 -10.78 5.29 -39.44
CA ALA A 30 -9.84 5.85 -38.46
C ALA A 30 -10.56 6.52 -37.28
N ILE A 31 -11.61 7.30 -37.56
CA ILE A 31 -12.43 7.93 -36.50
C ILE A 31 -13.08 6.84 -35.62
N ILE A 32 -13.65 5.81 -36.23
CA ILE A 32 -14.28 4.69 -35.50
C ILE A 32 -13.26 4.01 -34.60
N VAL A 33 -12.04 3.73 -35.08
CA VAL A 33 -10.98 3.12 -34.27
C VAL A 33 -10.60 4.01 -33.10
N ILE A 34 -10.41 5.33 -33.31
CA ILE A 34 -10.08 6.26 -32.22
C ILE A 34 -11.19 6.28 -31.17
N VAL A 35 -12.47 6.31 -31.58
CA VAL A 35 -13.61 6.28 -30.66
C VAL A 35 -13.64 4.96 -29.88
N LEU A 36 -13.46 3.81 -30.54
CA LEU A 36 -13.44 2.51 -29.87
C LEU A 36 -12.28 2.38 -28.88
N VAL A 37 -11.09 2.84 -29.24
CA VAL A 37 -9.93 2.87 -28.35
C VAL A 37 -10.20 3.79 -27.16
N GLY A 38 -10.79 4.98 -27.39
CA GLY A 38 -11.17 5.90 -26.31
C GLY A 38 -12.16 5.28 -25.32
N ILE A 39 -13.19 4.59 -25.82
CA ILE A 39 -14.15 3.88 -24.96
C ILE A 39 -13.45 2.77 -24.17
N LEU A 40 -12.64 1.92 -24.81
CA LEU A 40 -11.92 0.84 -24.14
C LEU A 40 -10.92 1.36 -23.09
N ALA A 41 -10.23 2.46 -23.37
CA ALA A 41 -9.33 3.11 -22.43
C ALA A 41 -10.09 3.63 -21.20
N SER A 42 -11.24 4.27 -21.40
CA SER A 42 -12.06 4.81 -20.29
C SER A 42 -12.56 3.72 -19.33
N VAL A 43 -13.02 2.58 -19.86
CA VAL A 43 -13.47 1.44 -19.04
C VAL A 43 -12.31 0.79 -18.29
N SER A 44 -11.13 0.74 -18.91
CA SER A 44 -9.94 0.16 -18.29
C SER A 44 -9.48 0.99 -17.09
N ALA A 45 -9.49 2.32 -17.20
CA ALA A 45 -9.08 3.22 -16.13
C ALA A 45 -9.88 2.99 -14.83
N VAL A 46 -11.21 2.87 -14.92
CA VAL A 46 -12.09 2.67 -13.75
C VAL A 46 -11.77 1.37 -12.99
N ARG A 47 -11.39 0.31 -13.70
CA ARG A 47 -11.10 -0.99 -13.08
C ARG A 47 -9.79 -1.00 -12.29
N PHE A 48 -8.80 -0.21 -12.71
CA PHE A 48 -7.53 -0.13 -11.98
C PHE A 48 -7.72 0.54 -10.62
N THR A 49 -8.53 1.60 -10.53
CA THR A 49 -8.78 2.33 -9.28
C THR A 49 -9.45 1.45 -8.22
N ASP A 50 -10.51 0.70 -8.56
CA ASP A 50 -11.21 -0.19 -7.60
C ASP A 50 -10.29 -1.31 -7.08
N SER A 51 -9.32 -1.75 -7.88
CA SER A 51 -8.34 -2.74 -7.43
C SER A 51 -7.37 -2.20 -6.39
N LEU A 52 -6.99 -0.92 -6.50
CA LEU A 52 -6.06 -0.25 -5.59
C LEU A 52 -6.72 0.02 -4.24
N ASP A 53 -7.94 0.55 -4.23
CA ASP A 53 -8.69 0.80 -2.99
C ASP A 53 -8.86 -0.50 -2.16
N ARG A 54 -9.10 -1.64 -2.82
CA ARG A 54 -9.16 -2.94 -2.12
C ARG A 54 -7.82 -3.40 -1.57
N ARG A 55 -6.71 -3.18 -2.29
CA ARG A 55 -5.37 -3.51 -1.81
C ARG A 55 -5.01 -2.67 -0.59
N VAL A 56 -5.28 -1.36 -0.67
CA VAL A 56 -5.13 -0.41 0.44
C VAL A 56 -5.91 -0.89 1.66
N GLU A 57 -7.18 -1.24 1.50
CA GLU A 57 -8.01 -1.72 2.62
C GLU A 57 -7.50 -3.04 3.23
N VAL A 58 -6.89 -3.92 2.45
CA VAL A 58 -6.25 -5.14 2.97
C VAL A 58 -4.99 -4.79 3.76
N SER A 59 -4.13 -3.92 3.23
CA SER A 59 -2.91 -3.49 3.92
C SER A 59 -3.21 -2.74 5.22
N LEU A 60 -4.22 -1.86 5.22
CA LEU A 60 -4.68 -1.15 6.42
C LEU A 60 -5.21 -2.11 7.48
N ARG A 61 -6.03 -3.11 7.10
CA ARG A 61 -6.50 -4.13 8.05
C ARG A 61 -5.37 -4.97 8.63
N HIS A 62 -4.34 -5.27 7.84
CA HIS A 62 -3.15 -5.95 8.37
C HIS A 62 -2.39 -5.06 9.34
N LEU A 63 -2.24 -3.76 9.05
CA LEU A 63 -1.61 -2.82 9.96
C LEU A 63 -2.40 -2.71 11.27
N GLU A 64 -3.71 -2.56 11.19
CA GLU A 64 -4.60 -2.54 12.36
C GLU A 64 -4.49 -3.83 13.17
N ALA A 65 -4.37 -4.98 12.49
CA ALA A 65 -4.18 -6.27 13.15
C ALA A 65 -2.81 -6.37 13.87
N VAL A 66 -1.74 -5.83 13.28
CA VAL A 66 -0.42 -5.76 13.92
C VAL A 66 -0.47 -4.89 15.17
N LEU A 67 -0.99 -3.66 15.06
CA LEU A 67 -1.09 -2.73 16.18
C LEU A 67 -2.07 -3.21 17.26
N GLY A 68 -3.20 -3.79 16.86
CA GLY A 68 -4.14 -4.41 17.79
C GLY A 68 -3.55 -5.62 18.51
N SER A 69 -2.78 -6.46 17.80
CA SER A 69 -2.04 -7.57 18.42
C SER A 69 -1.02 -7.05 19.43
N LEU A 70 -0.28 -5.99 19.09
CA LEU A 70 0.66 -5.35 19.99
C LEU A 70 -0.04 -4.88 21.27
N ALA A 71 -1.14 -4.13 21.14
CA ALA A 71 -1.90 -3.62 22.27
C ALA A 71 -2.47 -4.72 23.17
N HIS A 72 -3.05 -5.76 22.54
CA HIS A 72 -3.61 -6.89 23.27
C HIS A 72 -2.51 -7.67 23.99
N ARG A 73 -1.42 -8.01 23.29
CA ARG A 73 -0.32 -8.80 23.86
C ARG A 73 0.41 -8.05 24.95
N GLN A 74 0.63 -6.75 24.83
CA GLN A 74 1.21 -5.94 25.92
C GLN A 74 0.38 -6.02 27.21
N THR A 75 -0.94 -6.19 27.09
CA THR A 75 -1.85 -6.29 28.24
C THR A 75 -1.82 -7.67 28.90
N VAL A 76 -1.66 -8.74 28.10
CA VAL A 76 -1.82 -10.13 28.59
C VAL A 76 -0.52 -10.92 28.72
N SER A 77 0.54 -10.49 28.04
CA SER A 77 1.82 -11.21 27.93
C SER A 77 2.88 -10.56 28.80
N GLN A 78 3.72 -11.38 29.44
CA GLN A 78 4.91 -10.92 30.15
C GLN A 78 6.13 -10.73 29.23
N SER A 79 6.05 -11.23 28.00
CA SER A 79 7.15 -11.09 27.02
C SER A 79 7.31 -9.65 26.57
N GLN A 80 8.56 -9.19 26.46
CA GLN A 80 8.87 -7.91 25.85
C GLN A 80 8.62 -7.99 24.33
N LEU A 81 7.91 -7.01 23.80
CA LEU A 81 7.57 -6.93 22.37
C LEU A 81 8.37 -5.80 21.73
N ALA A 82 8.56 -5.89 20.41
CA ALA A 82 9.03 -4.79 19.61
C ALA A 82 8.19 -4.62 18.35
N LEU A 83 7.90 -3.38 17.99
CA LEU A 83 7.40 -3.01 16.67
C LEU A 83 8.61 -2.81 15.75
N VAL A 84 8.65 -3.52 14.64
CA VAL A 84 9.72 -3.43 13.65
C VAL A 84 9.15 -2.94 12.34
N VAL A 85 9.81 -1.93 11.79
CA VAL A 85 9.58 -1.44 10.43
C VAL A 85 10.83 -1.73 9.63
N ASP A 86 10.72 -2.68 8.70
CA ASP A 86 11.76 -3.01 7.73
C ASP A 86 11.50 -2.27 6.42
N GLY A 87 12.58 -1.76 5.80
CA GLY A 87 12.53 -0.96 4.58
C GLY A 87 12.47 0.53 4.89
N ASP A 88 12.97 1.35 3.96
CA ASP A 88 12.91 2.80 4.08
C ASP A 88 11.69 3.33 3.30
N PRO A 89 10.74 4.02 3.96
CA PRO A 89 9.59 4.63 3.29
C PRO A 89 9.98 5.61 2.16
N ARG A 90 11.20 6.15 2.19
CA ARG A 90 11.70 7.11 1.19
C ARG A 90 12.32 6.46 -0.05
N THR A 91 12.70 5.18 0.00
CA THR A 91 13.46 4.52 -1.08
C THR A 91 12.62 3.72 -2.07
N ASP A 92 11.28 3.77 -1.96
CA ASP A 92 10.34 3.03 -2.84
C ASP A 92 10.50 1.50 -2.76
N GLU A 93 11.17 1.02 -1.71
CA GLU A 93 11.25 -0.40 -1.36
C GLU A 93 9.99 -0.87 -0.65
N ARG A 94 9.75 -2.19 -0.66
CA ARG A 94 8.62 -2.78 0.06
C ARG A 94 8.84 -2.62 1.56
N VAL A 95 7.97 -1.86 2.20
CA VAL A 95 7.99 -1.68 3.66
C VAL A 95 7.19 -2.82 4.31
N CYS A 96 7.73 -3.35 5.40
CA CYS A 96 7.09 -4.38 6.20
C CYS A 96 7.04 -3.95 7.66
N ILE A 97 5.85 -4.00 8.26
CA ILE A 97 5.67 -3.78 9.69
C ILE A 97 5.31 -5.09 10.35
N ARG A 98 6.06 -5.47 11.38
CA ARG A 98 5.84 -6.71 12.13
C ARG A 98 6.11 -6.53 13.62
N LEU A 99 5.67 -7.51 14.39
CA LEU A 99 6.06 -7.63 15.79
C LEU A 99 7.19 -8.64 15.94
N GLU A 100 8.08 -8.36 16.87
CA GLU A 100 9.09 -9.29 17.36
C GLU A 100 8.92 -9.47 18.87
N VAL A 101 9.32 -10.63 19.37
CA VAL A 101 9.28 -10.99 20.79
C VAL A 101 10.71 -11.22 21.25
N LEU A 102 11.05 -10.69 22.42
CA LEU A 102 12.34 -10.96 23.03
C LEU A 102 12.34 -12.35 23.66
N ASN A 103 13.16 -13.24 23.13
CA ASN A 103 13.40 -14.56 23.67
C ASN A 103 14.56 -14.49 24.68
N GLN A 104 14.27 -14.75 25.95
CA GLN A 104 15.23 -14.73 27.07
C GLN A 104 15.43 -16.12 27.70
N TRP A 105 15.37 -17.20 26.91
CA TRP A 105 15.30 -18.56 27.44
C TRP A 105 16.54 -19.06 28.21
N SER A 106 17.62 -18.29 28.35
CA SER A 106 18.79 -18.66 29.16
C SER A 106 19.50 -17.42 29.73
N GLU A 107 19.94 -17.49 30.99
CA GLU A 107 20.78 -16.44 31.63
C GLU A 107 22.17 -16.31 30.98
N GLU A 108 22.61 -17.33 30.23
CA GLU A 108 23.93 -17.36 29.59
C GLU A 108 23.92 -16.86 28.13
N ASP A 109 22.74 -16.80 27.49
CA ASP A 109 22.62 -16.43 26.08
C ASP A 109 22.26 -14.95 25.90
N GLU A 110 22.78 -14.32 24.84
CA GLU A 110 22.37 -12.98 24.46
C GLU A 110 20.89 -12.97 24.06
N PRO A 111 20.12 -11.95 24.46
CA PRO A 111 18.69 -11.89 24.18
C PRO A 111 18.46 -11.76 22.66
N VAL A 112 17.66 -12.68 22.10
CA VAL A 112 17.38 -12.73 20.66
C VAL A 112 15.96 -12.24 20.38
N TRP A 113 15.83 -11.34 19.41
CA TRP A 113 14.53 -10.92 18.90
C TRP A 113 14.05 -11.89 17.82
N GLU A 114 12.89 -12.47 18.01
CA GLU A 114 12.28 -13.41 17.07
C GLU A 114 10.95 -12.86 16.52
N PRO A 115 10.60 -13.14 15.25
CA PRO A 115 9.30 -12.77 14.71
C PRO A 115 8.14 -13.33 15.55
N ASP A 116 7.15 -12.49 15.86
CA ASP A 116 5.97 -12.91 16.59
C ASP A 116 5.06 -13.78 15.71
N VAL A 117 5.00 -15.07 16.04
CA VAL A 117 4.15 -16.07 15.36
C VAL A 117 2.64 -15.80 15.51
N MET A 118 2.24 -15.00 16.49
CA MET A 118 0.82 -14.66 16.73
C MET A 118 0.37 -13.45 15.91
N SER A 119 1.30 -12.66 15.39
CA SER A 119 1.01 -11.51 14.54
C SER A 119 1.23 -11.86 13.07
N ARG A 120 0.42 -11.30 12.18
CA ARG A 120 0.72 -11.33 10.74
C ARG A 120 1.37 -10.01 10.34
N PRO A 121 2.51 -10.03 9.63
CA PRO A 121 3.15 -8.81 9.18
C PRO A 121 2.25 -8.03 8.20
N ALA A 122 2.27 -6.71 8.29
CA ALA A 122 1.64 -5.81 7.34
C ALA A 122 2.66 -5.43 6.26
N TRP A 123 2.36 -5.80 5.02
CA TRP A 123 3.20 -5.51 3.86
C TRP A 123 2.59 -4.37 3.04
N PHE A 124 3.45 -3.44 2.64
CA PHE A 124 3.11 -2.30 1.80
C PHE A 124 3.81 -2.45 0.45
N ASP A 125 3.05 -2.28 -0.63
CA ASP A 125 3.57 -2.31 -1.99
C ASP A 125 3.97 -0.90 -2.45
N GLN A 126 4.46 -0.77 -3.69
CA GLN A 126 4.94 0.52 -4.21
C GLN A 126 3.83 1.55 -4.43
N GLU A 127 2.57 1.12 -4.51
CA GLU A 127 1.42 1.99 -4.72
C GLU A 127 0.86 2.52 -3.39
N ILE A 128 1.18 1.84 -2.27
CA ILE A 128 0.76 2.18 -0.91
C ILE A 128 2.01 2.58 -0.12
N LYS A 129 2.27 3.87 -0.06
CA LYS A 129 3.48 4.39 0.57
C LYS A 129 3.24 4.64 2.05
N LEU A 130 4.04 4.03 2.91
CA LEU A 130 4.19 4.54 4.26
C LEU A 130 4.97 5.85 4.17
N THR A 131 4.42 6.95 4.65
CA THR A 131 5.07 8.27 4.53
C THR A 131 5.78 8.66 5.81
N HIS A 132 5.08 8.53 6.93
CA HIS A 132 5.57 8.95 8.24
C HIS A 132 5.19 7.93 9.31
N VAL A 133 6.10 7.71 10.26
CA VAL A 133 5.82 7.01 11.52
C VAL A 133 6.10 7.98 12.64
N TYR A 134 5.12 8.21 13.50
CA TYR A 134 5.25 9.02 14.70
C TYR A 134 5.17 8.16 15.96
N VAL A 135 6.00 8.51 16.93
CA VAL A 135 6.09 7.86 18.24
C VAL A 135 6.08 8.97 19.28
N ASP A 136 5.01 9.07 20.05
CA ASP A 136 4.77 10.22 20.94
C ASP A 136 4.97 11.57 20.25
N SER A 137 4.46 11.70 19.01
CA SER A 137 4.60 12.87 18.13
C SER A 137 6.00 13.10 17.51
N TYR A 138 6.99 12.24 17.81
CA TYR A 138 8.30 12.32 17.17
C TYR A 138 8.32 11.44 15.91
N GLU A 139 8.67 12.04 14.78
CA GLU A 139 8.86 11.29 13.54
C GLU A 139 10.09 10.38 13.65
N VAL A 140 9.92 9.11 13.28
CA VAL A 140 10.99 8.12 13.22
C VAL A 140 11.37 7.88 11.76
N GLU A 141 12.65 8.04 11.45
CA GLU A 141 13.16 7.89 10.09
C GLU A 141 13.74 6.49 9.84
N GLY A 142 13.51 5.97 8.64
CA GLY A 142 14.14 4.74 8.14
C GLY A 142 13.66 3.45 8.82
N PRO A 143 14.36 2.34 8.59
CA PRO A 143 14.05 1.08 9.26
C PRO A 143 14.38 1.19 10.75
N PHE A 144 13.45 0.78 11.60
CA PHE A 144 13.62 0.87 13.05
C PHE A 144 13.00 -0.30 13.79
N ARG A 145 13.50 -0.53 15.00
CA ARG A 145 12.93 -1.44 16.00
C ARG A 145 12.64 -0.64 17.25
N MET A 146 11.37 -0.59 17.65
CA MET A 146 10.95 0.01 18.92
C MET A 146 10.59 -1.11 19.89
N ALA A 147 11.45 -1.32 20.89
CA ALA A 147 11.12 -2.21 21.99
C ALA A 147 10.14 -1.51 22.94
N ILE A 148 9.11 -2.24 23.37
CA ILE A 148 8.10 -1.77 24.31
C ILE A 148 8.35 -2.48 25.64
N PRO A 149 8.84 -1.75 26.67
CA PRO A 149 9.13 -2.33 27.97
C PRO A 149 7.85 -2.91 28.61
N HIS A 150 8.01 -4.02 29.33
CA HIS A 150 6.91 -4.58 30.09
C HIS A 150 6.61 -3.70 31.31
N GLY A 151 5.34 -3.33 31.50
CA GLY A 151 4.87 -2.56 32.66
C GLY A 151 4.94 -1.03 32.49
N GLU A 152 5.54 -0.54 31.41
CA GLU A 152 5.44 0.87 31.02
C GLU A 152 4.23 1.08 30.10
N PRO A 153 3.57 2.25 30.17
CA PRO A 153 2.59 2.62 29.16
C PRO A 153 3.29 2.62 27.80
N ARG A 154 2.66 2.04 26.78
CA ARG A 154 3.19 2.19 25.41
C ARG A 154 3.08 3.65 24.96
N PRO A 155 3.97 4.10 24.07
CA PRO A 155 3.81 5.38 23.40
C PRO A 155 2.58 5.39 22.49
N THR A 156 2.15 6.59 22.09
CA THR A 156 1.28 6.77 20.93
C THR A 156 2.04 6.40 19.67
N ILE A 157 1.49 5.50 18.85
CA ILE A 157 2.08 5.09 17.58
C ILE A 157 1.13 5.52 16.47
N SER A 158 1.57 6.43 15.61
CA SER A 158 0.75 6.94 14.49
C SER A 158 1.49 6.68 13.19
N ILE A 159 0.86 5.95 12.27
CA ILE A 159 1.47 5.56 10.99
C ILE A 159 0.64 6.16 9.87
N GLU A 160 1.29 7.02 9.09
CA GLU A 160 0.68 7.66 7.93
C GLU A 160 0.96 6.85 6.66
N ILE A 161 -0.11 6.64 5.89
CA ILE A 161 -0.10 5.91 4.63
C ILE A 161 -0.68 6.81 3.54
N ALA A 162 0.08 7.00 2.47
CA ALA A 162 -0.35 7.71 1.27
C ALA A 162 -0.56 6.75 0.10
N TYR A 163 -1.63 6.97 -0.67
CA TYR A 163 -1.94 6.20 -1.87
C TYR A 163 -2.71 7.08 -2.87
N GLY A 164 -2.22 7.19 -4.11
CA GLY A 164 -2.76 8.14 -5.07
C GLY A 164 -2.71 9.59 -4.54
N GLU A 165 -3.86 10.25 -4.47
CA GLU A 165 -4.03 11.61 -3.92
C GLU A 165 -4.65 11.60 -2.50
N ARG A 166 -4.71 10.42 -1.86
CA ARG A 166 -5.35 10.23 -0.56
C ARG A 166 -4.32 9.82 0.48
N GLY A 167 -4.61 10.14 1.74
CA GLY A 167 -3.83 9.69 2.89
C GLY A 167 -4.74 9.13 3.99
N GLN A 168 -4.21 8.23 4.79
CA GLN A 168 -4.84 7.76 6.02
C GLN A 168 -3.81 7.60 7.13
N ILE A 169 -4.21 7.88 8.36
CA ILE A 169 -3.40 7.63 9.55
C ILE A 169 -4.04 6.47 10.31
N VAL A 170 -3.23 5.49 10.69
CA VAL A 170 -3.60 4.46 11.66
C VAL A 170 -2.86 4.76 12.95
N GLU A 171 -3.61 5.01 14.00
CA GLU A 171 -3.11 5.47 15.29
C GLU A 171 -3.44 4.47 16.39
N LEU A 172 -2.46 4.19 17.26
CA LEU A 172 -2.64 3.42 18.48
C LEU A 172 -2.22 4.28 19.67
N VAL A 173 -3.21 4.87 20.33
CA VAL A 173 -3.07 5.67 21.56
C VAL A 173 -2.68 4.76 22.74
N PRO A 174 -2.01 5.26 23.79
CA PRO A 174 -1.77 4.52 25.02
C PRO A 174 -3.05 3.92 25.60
N HIS A 175 -2.94 2.73 26.20
CA HIS A 175 -4.03 1.96 26.83
C HIS A 175 -5.19 1.43 25.95
N ASP A 176 -5.47 2.03 24.80
CA ASP A 176 -6.45 1.51 23.83
C ASP A 176 -6.18 0.09 23.31
N LEU A 177 -7.19 -0.78 23.29
CA LEU A 177 -6.99 -2.16 22.77
C LEU A 177 -7.12 -2.24 21.25
N LYS A 178 -7.50 -1.16 20.59
CA LYS A 178 -7.73 -1.10 19.14
C LYS A 178 -7.13 0.17 18.57
N PRO A 179 -6.49 0.10 17.40
CA PRO A 179 -6.08 1.29 16.68
C PRO A 179 -7.29 2.01 16.08
N HIS A 180 -7.15 3.32 15.92
CA HIS A 180 -8.09 4.21 15.25
C HIS A 180 -7.59 4.53 13.85
N ARG A 181 -8.52 4.80 12.95
CA ARG A 181 -8.22 5.17 11.57
C ARG A 181 -8.76 6.57 11.30
N LEU A 182 -7.90 7.43 10.80
CA LEU A 182 -8.22 8.81 10.43
C LEU A 182 -8.00 8.99 8.93
N ILE A 183 -8.95 9.60 8.24
CA ILE A 183 -8.85 9.86 6.80
C ILE A 183 -8.26 11.26 6.61
N LEU A 184 -7.12 11.36 5.94
CA LEU A 184 -6.54 12.64 5.54
C LEU A 184 -7.29 13.13 4.30
N SER A 185 -7.99 14.25 4.45
CA SER A 185 -8.62 14.93 3.31
C SER A 185 -7.53 15.64 2.50
N SER A 186 -7.57 15.56 1.16
CA SER A 186 -6.49 16.06 0.29
C SER A 186 -6.19 17.56 0.40
N ASP A 187 -7.14 18.35 0.92
CA ASP A 187 -6.96 19.78 1.18
C ASP A 187 -6.48 20.09 2.61
N ALA A 188 -6.54 19.12 3.50
CA ALA A 188 -5.90 19.20 4.79
C ALA A 188 -4.46 18.73 4.59
N GLN A 189 -3.58 19.67 4.24
CA GLN A 189 -2.17 19.50 4.57
C GLN A 189 -2.15 19.00 6.03
N PRO A 190 -1.43 17.90 6.36
CA PRO A 190 -1.25 17.49 7.73
C PRO A 190 -0.38 18.55 8.40
N ASP A 191 -0.95 19.74 8.61
CA ASP A 191 -0.47 20.64 9.62
C ASP A 191 -0.52 19.80 10.88
N SER A 192 0.64 19.69 11.50
CA SER A 192 0.89 19.25 12.88
C SER A 192 -0.12 19.75 13.94
N ALA A 193 -1.15 20.51 13.56
CA ALA A 193 -2.30 20.92 14.34
C ALA A 193 -3.13 19.76 14.92
N TRP A 194 -3.15 18.57 14.32
CA TRP A 194 -3.83 17.41 14.92
C TRP A 194 -3.12 16.85 16.17
N LEU A 195 -1.85 17.22 16.39
CA LEU A 195 -1.05 16.86 17.55
C LEU A 195 -0.85 18.05 18.52
N LEU A 196 -1.36 19.23 18.19
CA LEU A 196 -1.39 20.33 19.13
C LEU A 196 -2.60 20.11 20.05
N PRO A 197 -2.43 20.12 21.38
CA PRO A 197 -3.57 20.17 22.28
C PRO A 197 -4.43 21.37 21.86
N VAL A 198 -5.63 21.09 21.37
CA VAL A 198 -6.63 22.13 21.09
C VAL A 198 -7.07 22.63 22.46
N ASP A 199 -6.78 23.90 22.73
CA ASP A 199 -7.32 24.56 23.91
C ASP A 199 -8.82 24.73 23.69
N LEU A 200 -9.62 23.96 24.44
CA LEU A 200 -11.08 24.00 24.36
C LEU A 200 -11.64 25.38 24.74
N ASP A 201 -10.86 26.18 25.49
CA ASP A 201 -11.21 27.55 25.82
C ASP A 201 -11.14 28.48 24.59
N ASP A 202 -10.19 28.24 23.68
CA ASP A 202 -10.01 29.04 22.46
C ASP A 202 -11.07 28.74 21.38
N GLU A 203 -11.63 27.53 21.36
CA GLU A 203 -12.74 27.16 20.46
C GLU A 203 -14.13 27.55 20.98
N GLY A 204 -14.22 28.14 22.18
CA GLY A 204 -15.50 28.48 22.81
C GLY A 204 -16.34 27.26 23.19
N MET A 205 -15.71 26.09 23.29
CA MET A 205 -16.32 24.81 23.66
C MET A 205 -16.36 24.61 25.19
N ALA A 206 -15.84 25.56 25.96
CA ALA A 206 -15.83 25.54 27.43
C ALA A 206 -17.22 25.51 28.07
N GLU A 207 -18.27 25.96 27.36
CA GLU A 207 -19.64 26.01 27.88
C GLU A 207 -20.53 24.83 27.44
N GLU A 208 -20.00 23.85 26.69
CA GLU A 208 -20.81 22.72 26.25
C GLU A 208 -21.22 21.88 27.47
N ALA A 209 -22.52 21.91 27.79
CA ALA A 209 -23.06 21.24 28.95
C ALA A 209 -22.92 19.72 28.77
N TRP A 210 -22.16 19.10 29.66
CA TRP A 210 -22.01 17.64 29.70
C TRP A 210 -23.31 17.06 30.24
N ASP A 211 -24.24 16.74 29.34
CA ASP A 211 -25.47 16.02 29.67
C ASP A 211 -25.10 14.57 30.04
N TRP A 212 -25.19 14.26 31.34
CA TRP A 212 -24.99 12.94 31.94
C TRP A 212 -26.29 12.13 31.99
#